data_AF-A0A8K0CF75-F1
#
_entry.id   AF-A0A8K0CF75-F1
#
_cell.length_a   1.000
_cell.length_b   1.000
_cell.length_c   1.000
_cell.angle_alpha   90.00
_cell.angle_beta   90.00
_cell.angle_gamma   90.00
#
_symmetry.space_group_name_H-M   'P 1'
#
loop_
_entity.id
_entity.type
_entity.pdbx_description
1 polymer ?
#
loop_
_entity_poly.entity_id
_entity_poly.type
_entity_poly.pdbx_seq_one_letter_code
_entity_poly.pdbx_strand_id
1 'polypeptide(L)'
;MEEVDNIIIDSLRNIHCDIDDDINSLREFTADLVFTAIVCCLESITPGVKFPHKLPPSMSLRLKLATNIAEHIKELGYRGDMGYQTILYCNEVETRRVLMFLVERLPRDTSKTTVSEELGYVPRLIKEIENRIKLSFEKPWVPNCLLKDGMRDCGNTQLRQDFSHGFPLQTENIRIPSTQGNYSEALKKYWVHNLPDVTKQCNPRNLIPSLLYKDSEFSINCLNLSQSLKVDEDIANIDVTTNTINETNVTTDVSLNGHPVEENAYENKIQCLLQYVNNNKSKFKELQEKQKILEAKLAQVSDEKTKKETSLKEAIARVKTKSKALTVLSNEENMIKLRNLVENGSKRLIELANQWNQVQTPLLTQHHELQQNLSAQETKVINEQQKLQNLKEKNHQLSTELKEKDKLEQQLLQEYEKLSKNTNRSAYTRRILEIIGNIKKQNEEIQKVLKDTKTIQKDINNLNGQLDRSFTLSDELIFRDAKRDEMARKAYKLLATLHTDCGEVVQAVTDLGLVERECRNLQEQVDAELAREISTKLERVNADLAEVKKETTALIKQMKEQL
;
A
#
# COMPACT_ATOMS: atom_id res chain seq x y z
N MET A 1 15.27 10.14 -51.34
CA MET A 1 13.98 10.55 -51.94
C MET A 1 13.51 9.42 -52.84
N GLU A 2 14.13 9.22 -54.01
CA GLU A 2 13.82 8.11 -54.94
C GLU A 2 13.84 6.72 -54.27
N GLU A 3 14.79 6.44 -53.37
CA GLU A 3 14.85 5.19 -52.60
C GLU A 3 13.54 4.85 -51.86
N VAL A 4 12.82 5.87 -51.36
CA VAL A 4 11.53 5.70 -50.65
C VAL A 4 10.41 5.41 -51.63
N ASP A 5 10.44 6.06 -52.80
CA ASP A 5 9.46 5.84 -53.87
C ASP A 5 9.58 4.40 -54.39
N ASN A 6 10.82 3.92 -54.60
CA ASN A 6 11.11 2.55 -55.01
C ASN A 6 10.58 1.53 -53.98
N ILE A 7 10.86 1.71 -52.68
CA ILE A 7 10.35 0.83 -51.62
C ILE A 7 8.82 0.78 -51.60
N ILE A 8 8.14 1.90 -51.86
CA ILE A 8 6.67 1.96 -51.97
C ILE A 8 6.19 1.21 -53.23
N ILE A 9 6.84 1.41 -54.38
CA ILE A 9 6.50 0.74 -55.64
C ILE A 9 6.69 -0.78 -55.51
N ASP A 10 7.83 -1.25 -54.99
CA ASP A 10 8.09 -2.67 -54.73
C ASP A 10 7.06 -3.28 -53.77
N SER A 11 6.68 -2.55 -52.71
CA SER A 11 5.66 -3.01 -51.75
C SER A 11 4.27 -3.13 -52.39
N LEU A 12 3.91 -2.22 -53.30
CA LEU A 12 2.64 -2.27 -54.04
C LEU A 12 2.62 -3.40 -55.08
N ARG A 13 3.74 -3.63 -55.79
CA ARG A 13 3.91 -4.77 -56.72
C ARG A 13 3.72 -6.11 -55.99
N ASN A 14 4.29 -6.27 -54.79
CA ASN A 14 4.12 -7.48 -53.97
C ASN A 14 2.63 -7.75 -53.59
N ILE A 15 1.80 -6.71 -53.46
CA ILE A 15 0.36 -6.82 -53.15
C ILE A 15 -0.51 -7.04 -54.41
N HIS A 16 0.13 -7.25 -55.57
CA HIS A 16 -0.56 -7.41 -56.85
C HIS A 16 -1.38 -6.17 -57.24
N CYS A 17 -0.88 -4.97 -56.91
CA CYS A 17 -1.38 -3.74 -57.52
C CYS A 17 -0.96 -3.71 -59.00
N ASP A 18 -1.93 -3.53 -59.88
CA ASP A 18 -1.74 -3.42 -61.34
C ASP A 18 -1.07 -2.06 -61.67
N ILE A 19 0.27 -2.05 -61.71
CA ILE A 19 1.12 -0.88 -61.91
C ILE A 19 2.15 -1.22 -63.00
N ASP A 20 2.22 -0.42 -64.06
CA ASP A 20 3.16 -0.63 -65.17
C ASP A 20 4.63 -0.68 -64.70
N ASP A 21 5.40 -1.60 -65.27
CA ASP A 21 6.79 -1.87 -64.87
C ASP A 21 7.73 -0.66 -65.07
N ASP A 22 7.39 0.24 -66.01
CA ASP A 22 8.17 1.44 -66.37
C ASP A 22 8.04 2.61 -65.37
N ILE A 23 7.08 2.58 -64.43
CA ILE A 23 6.86 3.68 -63.48
C ILE A 23 7.92 3.64 -62.37
N ASN A 24 8.80 4.65 -62.35
CA ASN A 24 9.98 4.72 -61.47
C ASN A 24 9.93 5.87 -60.44
N SER A 25 8.84 6.65 -60.37
CA SER A 25 8.69 7.71 -59.35
C SER A 25 7.23 7.97 -58.99
N LEU A 26 6.97 8.41 -57.75
CA LEU A 26 5.63 8.84 -57.30
C LEU A 26 5.10 10.09 -58.04
N ARG A 27 5.86 10.68 -58.97
CA ARG A 27 5.43 11.78 -59.85
C ARG A 27 4.53 11.36 -61.00
N GLU A 28 4.64 10.10 -61.44
CA GLU A 28 3.91 9.55 -62.59
C GLU A 28 2.56 8.95 -62.16
N PHE A 29 2.32 8.86 -60.84
CA PHE A 29 1.09 8.36 -60.25
C PHE A 29 -0.09 9.32 -60.48
N THR A 30 -0.97 8.95 -61.40
CA THR A 30 -2.26 9.63 -61.62
C THR A 30 -3.24 9.38 -60.46
N ALA A 31 -4.27 10.23 -60.33
CA ALA A 31 -5.26 10.10 -59.25
C ALA A 31 -6.01 8.76 -59.25
N ASP A 32 -6.21 8.14 -60.41
CA ASP A 32 -6.79 6.79 -60.53
C ASP A 32 -5.83 5.72 -59.99
N LEU A 33 -4.52 5.83 -60.26
CA LEU A 33 -3.49 4.91 -59.73
C LEU A 33 -3.30 5.08 -58.21
N VAL A 34 -3.22 6.32 -57.70
CA VAL A 34 -3.14 6.61 -56.25
C VAL A 34 -4.35 6.03 -55.51
N PHE A 35 -5.56 6.23 -56.05
CA PHE A 35 -6.79 5.69 -55.48
C PHE A 35 -6.79 4.15 -55.49
N THR A 36 -6.37 3.53 -56.58
CA THR A 36 -6.29 2.06 -56.70
C THR A 36 -5.29 1.47 -55.70
N ALA A 37 -4.09 2.04 -55.60
CA ALA A 37 -3.06 1.63 -54.64
C ALA A 37 -3.54 1.75 -53.18
N ILE A 38 -4.20 2.86 -52.82
CA ILE A 38 -4.79 3.05 -51.48
C ILE A 38 -5.88 2.00 -51.20
N VAL A 39 -6.75 1.71 -52.16
CA VAL A 39 -7.79 0.67 -52.02
C VAL A 39 -7.16 -0.70 -51.79
N CYS A 40 -6.21 -1.14 -52.61
CA CYS A 40 -5.57 -2.46 -52.46
C CYS A 40 -4.83 -2.60 -51.11
N CYS A 41 -4.15 -1.55 -50.66
CA CYS A 41 -3.57 -1.50 -49.31
C CYS A 41 -4.65 -1.71 -48.23
N LEU A 42 -5.77 -0.98 -48.28
CA LEU A 42 -6.85 -1.09 -47.29
C LEU A 42 -7.53 -2.48 -47.28
N GLU A 43 -7.74 -3.09 -48.44
CA GLU A 43 -8.30 -4.44 -48.54
C GLU A 43 -7.35 -5.50 -47.96
N SER A 44 -6.03 -5.32 -48.11
CA SER A 44 -5.02 -6.20 -47.50
C SER A 44 -4.87 -6.04 -45.97
N ILE A 45 -5.02 -4.81 -45.46
CA ILE A 45 -4.93 -4.49 -44.02
C ILE A 45 -6.21 -4.92 -43.27
N THR A 46 -7.37 -4.82 -43.93
CA THR A 46 -8.68 -5.06 -43.32
C THR A 46 -9.53 -6.00 -44.19
N PRO A 47 -9.35 -7.33 -44.08
CA PRO A 47 -10.07 -8.32 -44.88
C PRO A 47 -11.55 -8.43 -44.47
N GLY A 48 -12.34 -7.48 -44.97
CA GLY A 48 -13.76 -7.32 -44.64
C GLY A 48 -14.40 -6.08 -45.26
N VAL A 49 -13.62 -5.05 -45.58
CA VAL A 49 -14.08 -3.88 -46.35
C VAL A 49 -13.67 -4.06 -47.82
N LYS A 50 -14.56 -3.78 -48.76
CA LYS A 50 -14.27 -3.81 -50.21
C LYS A 50 -14.66 -2.49 -50.85
N PHE A 51 -13.80 -1.95 -51.70
CA PHE A 51 -14.02 -0.68 -52.40
C PHE A 51 -13.96 -0.88 -53.92
N PRO A 52 -14.66 -0.04 -54.72
CA PRO A 52 -14.53 -0.11 -56.17
C PRO A 52 -13.12 0.35 -56.59
N HIS A 53 -12.33 -0.50 -57.25
CA HIS A 53 -10.96 -0.18 -57.70
C HIS A 53 -10.85 0.92 -58.79
N LYS A 54 -11.92 1.65 -59.13
CA LYS A 54 -11.92 2.72 -60.15
C LYS A 54 -12.78 3.90 -59.71
N LEU A 55 -12.30 5.13 -59.91
CA LEU A 55 -13.03 6.35 -59.55
C LEU A 55 -14.26 6.55 -60.45
N PRO A 56 -15.48 6.74 -59.89
CA PRO A 56 -16.69 7.01 -60.68
C PRO A 56 -16.55 8.27 -61.56
N PRO A 57 -17.26 8.38 -62.70
CA PRO A 57 -17.15 9.54 -63.59
C PRO A 57 -17.75 10.84 -63.00
N SER A 58 -18.54 10.77 -61.92
CA SER A 58 -19.15 11.95 -61.28
C SER A 58 -18.30 12.48 -60.13
N MET A 59 -17.90 13.75 -60.20
CA MET A 59 -17.08 14.42 -59.17
C MET A 59 -17.71 14.38 -57.77
N SER A 60 -19.04 14.48 -57.66
CA SER A 60 -19.74 14.40 -56.36
C SER A 60 -19.66 13.00 -55.72
N LEU A 61 -19.53 11.94 -56.53
CA LEU A 61 -19.28 10.58 -56.05
C LEU A 61 -17.80 10.36 -55.72
N ARG A 62 -16.88 10.89 -56.53
CA ARG A 62 -15.43 10.91 -56.24
C ARG A 62 -15.13 11.54 -54.88
N LEU A 63 -15.69 12.72 -54.61
CA LEU A 63 -15.52 13.43 -53.33
C LEU A 63 -16.04 12.63 -52.13
N LYS A 64 -17.19 11.95 -52.26
CA LYS A 64 -17.76 11.11 -51.19
C LYS A 64 -16.89 9.88 -50.90
N LEU A 65 -16.48 9.14 -51.93
CA LEU A 65 -15.62 7.97 -51.78
C LEU A 65 -14.25 8.34 -51.20
N ALA A 66 -13.61 9.39 -51.72
CA ALA A 66 -12.33 9.87 -51.21
C ALA A 66 -12.42 10.38 -49.76
N THR A 67 -13.55 10.95 -49.34
CA THR A 67 -13.79 11.32 -47.94
C THR A 67 -13.94 10.09 -47.05
N ASN A 68 -14.76 9.10 -47.43
CA ASN A 68 -14.95 7.88 -46.64
C ASN A 68 -13.67 7.02 -46.54
N ILE A 69 -12.87 6.94 -47.60
CA ILE A 69 -11.55 6.30 -47.56
C ILE A 69 -10.59 7.07 -46.64
N ALA A 70 -10.59 8.41 -46.68
CA ALA A 70 -9.80 9.23 -45.77
C ALA A 70 -10.25 9.10 -44.30
N GLU A 71 -11.53 8.85 -44.03
CA GLU A 71 -12.06 8.53 -42.70
C GLU A 71 -11.55 7.18 -42.20
N HIS A 72 -11.64 6.10 -43.01
CA HIS A 72 -11.10 4.79 -42.62
C HIS A 72 -9.57 4.81 -42.43
N ILE A 73 -8.81 5.61 -43.19
CA ILE A 73 -7.37 5.82 -42.95
C ILE A 73 -7.10 6.53 -41.61
N LYS A 74 -7.99 7.43 -41.16
CA LYS A 74 -7.92 8.04 -39.83
C LYS A 74 -8.31 7.05 -38.72
N GLU A 75 -9.30 6.19 -38.94
CA GLU A 75 -9.68 5.12 -37.99
C GLU A 75 -8.55 4.12 -37.78
N LEU A 76 -7.79 3.79 -38.83
CA LEU A 76 -6.53 3.03 -38.72
C LEU A 76 -5.43 3.77 -37.93
N GLY A 77 -5.62 5.04 -37.60
CA GLY A 77 -4.76 5.81 -36.70
C GLY A 77 -3.73 6.70 -37.40
N TYR A 78 -3.94 7.10 -38.65
CA TYR A 78 -3.07 8.09 -39.31
C TYR A 78 -3.11 9.43 -38.57
N ARG A 79 -1.93 10.03 -38.36
CA ARG A 79 -1.75 11.23 -37.53
C ARG A 79 -1.64 12.56 -38.30
N GLY A 80 -1.77 12.54 -39.63
CA GLY A 80 -1.80 13.75 -40.46
C GLY A 80 -3.22 14.14 -40.91
N ASP A 81 -3.38 15.39 -41.33
CA ASP A 81 -4.63 15.91 -41.88
C ASP A 81 -4.96 15.25 -43.22
N MET A 82 -5.75 14.17 -43.17
CA MET A 82 -6.31 13.53 -44.37
C MET A 82 -7.65 14.14 -44.78
N GLY A 83 -7.83 14.29 -46.08
CA GLY A 83 -9.11 14.59 -46.70
C GLY A 83 -9.13 14.13 -48.15
N TYR A 84 -10.26 14.34 -48.83
CA TYR A 84 -10.43 13.99 -50.24
C TYR A 84 -9.38 14.64 -51.17
N GLN A 85 -8.78 15.77 -50.75
CA GLN A 85 -7.84 16.55 -51.53
C GLN A 85 -6.53 15.79 -51.80
N THR A 86 -5.99 15.10 -50.79
CA THR A 86 -4.78 14.29 -50.91
C THR A 86 -4.91 13.19 -51.97
N ILE A 87 -6.09 12.57 -52.05
CA ILE A 87 -6.39 11.46 -52.97
C ILE A 87 -6.73 11.98 -54.39
N LEU A 88 -7.43 13.11 -54.51
CA LEU A 88 -7.91 13.62 -55.80
C LEU A 88 -6.97 14.62 -56.50
N TYR A 89 -6.04 15.24 -55.77
CA TYR A 89 -5.09 16.23 -56.29
C TYR A 89 -3.62 15.86 -56.07
N CYS A 90 -3.35 14.64 -55.56
CA CYS A 90 -2.06 13.95 -55.64
C CYS A 90 -0.81 14.78 -55.28
N ASN A 91 -0.82 15.46 -54.12
CA ASN A 91 0.37 16.15 -53.62
C ASN A 91 1.48 15.12 -53.33
N GLU A 92 2.63 15.22 -54.01
CA GLU A 92 3.79 14.31 -53.86
C GLU A 92 4.14 14.00 -52.40
N VAL A 93 4.11 15.02 -51.54
CA VAL A 93 4.57 14.91 -50.14
C VAL A 93 3.53 14.21 -49.26
N GLU A 94 2.24 14.47 -49.49
CA GLU A 94 1.16 13.82 -48.74
C GLU A 94 0.95 12.38 -49.24
N THR A 95 0.88 12.17 -50.56
CA THR A 95 0.70 10.86 -51.18
C THR A 95 1.79 9.89 -50.72
N ARG A 96 3.06 10.32 -50.72
CA ARG A 96 4.19 9.55 -50.20
C ARG A 96 4.02 9.19 -48.71
N ARG A 97 3.58 10.13 -47.86
CA ARG A 97 3.35 9.88 -46.42
C ARG A 97 2.19 8.93 -46.15
N VAL A 98 1.13 8.98 -46.97
CA VAL A 98 -0.04 8.10 -46.86
C VAL A 98 0.31 6.69 -47.33
N LEU A 99 0.94 6.55 -48.49
CA LEU A 99 1.38 5.25 -49.00
C LEU A 99 2.43 4.64 -48.07
N MET A 100 3.39 5.42 -47.54
CA MET A 100 4.34 4.95 -46.52
C MET A 100 3.64 4.42 -45.26
N PHE A 101 2.68 5.15 -44.70
CA PHE A 101 1.92 4.69 -43.52
C PHE A 101 1.11 3.43 -43.81
N LEU A 102 0.48 3.34 -44.99
CA LEU A 102 -0.26 2.14 -45.38
C LEU A 102 0.70 0.96 -45.59
N VAL A 103 1.85 1.17 -46.25
CA VAL A 103 2.91 0.17 -46.46
C VAL A 103 3.51 -0.33 -45.14
N GLU A 104 3.70 0.54 -44.16
CA GLU A 104 4.11 0.15 -42.80
C GLU A 104 3.07 -0.71 -42.06
N ARG A 105 1.79 -0.54 -42.39
CA ARG A 105 0.64 -1.20 -41.76
C ARG A 105 0.17 -2.49 -42.45
N LEU A 106 0.72 -2.80 -43.63
CA LEU A 106 0.46 -4.05 -44.33
C LEU A 106 0.72 -5.27 -43.42
N PRO A 107 -0.04 -6.36 -43.55
CA PRO A 107 0.38 -7.64 -42.99
C PRO A 107 1.70 -8.04 -43.66
N ARG A 108 2.82 -7.82 -42.97
CA ARG A 108 4.16 -8.15 -43.49
C ARG A 108 4.31 -9.65 -43.64
N ASP A 109 4.14 -10.14 -44.85
CA ASP A 109 4.39 -11.53 -45.17
C ASP A 109 5.85 -11.90 -44.85
N THR A 110 6.03 -13.11 -44.33
CA THR A 110 7.20 -13.46 -43.52
C THR A 110 8.40 -13.90 -44.36
N SER A 111 8.91 -13.02 -45.21
CA SER A 111 10.03 -13.30 -46.12
C SER A 111 11.27 -12.41 -45.93
N LYS A 112 12.12 -12.86 -45.00
CA LYS A 112 13.61 -12.73 -45.00
C LYS A 112 14.24 -11.38 -44.56
N THR A 113 15.15 -11.51 -43.58
CA THR A 113 16.33 -10.66 -43.35
C THR A 113 16.11 -9.26 -42.73
N THR A 114 15.57 -9.22 -41.51
CA THR A 114 16.26 -8.54 -40.39
C THR A 114 16.05 -9.34 -39.10
N VAL A 115 16.99 -9.20 -38.16
CA VAL A 115 17.13 -10.04 -36.96
C VAL A 115 15.83 -10.13 -36.15
N SER A 116 15.34 -11.36 -35.96
CA SER A 116 14.39 -11.63 -34.87
C SER A 116 15.15 -11.64 -33.55
N GLU A 117 15.00 -10.59 -32.74
CA GLU A 117 15.08 -10.80 -31.30
C GLU A 117 13.93 -11.72 -30.91
N GLU A 118 14.24 -12.85 -30.29
CA GLU A 118 13.21 -13.73 -29.75
C GLU A 118 12.45 -12.95 -28.67
N LEU A 119 11.16 -12.66 -28.92
CA LEU A 119 10.24 -12.19 -27.89
C LEU A 119 10.26 -13.21 -26.75
N GLY A 120 10.99 -12.88 -25.70
CA GLY A 120 11.42 -13.85 -24.70
C GLY A 120 10.26 -14.61 -24.04
N TYR A 121 10.61 -15.70 -23.37
CA TYR A 121 9.68 -16.51 -22.59
C TYR A 121 8.73 -15.66 -21.70
N VAL A 122 9.25 -14.57 -21.11
CA VAL A 122 8.49 -13.65 -20.26
C VAL A 122 7.39 -12.88 -21.02
N PRO A 123 7.66 -12.09 -22.09
CA PRO A 123 6.61 -11.52 -22.96
C PRO A 123 5.52 -12.50 -23.41
N ARG A 124 5.90 -13.72 -23.82
CA ARG A 124 4.93 -14.76 -24.22
C ARG A 124 4.04 -15.20 -23.05
N LEU A 125 4.65 -15.47 -21.89
CA LEU A 125 3.96 -15.86 -20.67
C LEU A 125 3.04 -14.76 -20.12
N ILE A 126 3.44 -13.49 -20.20
CA ILE A 126 2.58 -12.34 -19.83
C ILE A 126 1.31 -12.31 -20.69
N LYS A 127 1.45 -12.43 -22.02
CA LYS A 127 0.30 -12.42 -22.95
C LYS A 127 -0.63 -13.63 -22.73
N GLU A 128 -0.08 -14.77 -22.33
CA GLU A 128 -0.88 -15.95 -22.02
C GLU A 128 -1.60 -15.83 -20.66
N ILE A 129 -0.97 -15.22 -19.64
CA ILE A 129 -1.61 -14.86 -18.38
C ILE A 129 -2.75 -13.86 -18.61
N GLU A 130 -2.53 -12.82 -19.42
CA GLU A 130 -3.54 -11.82 -19.76
C GLU A 130 -4.80 -12.46 -20.36
N ASN A 131 -4.63 -13.38 -21.30
CA ASN A 131 -5.74 -14.12 -21.92
C ASN A 131 -6.46 -15.04 -20.92
N ARG A 132 -5.72 -15.75 -20.06
CA ARG A 132 -6.30 -16.60 -19.00
C ARG A 132 -7.10 -15.78 -17.97
N ILE A 133 -6.64 -14.56 -17.63
CA ILE A 133 -7.35 -13.65 -16.72
C ILE A 133 -8.65 -13.16 -17.36
N LYS A 134 -8.66 -12.79 -18.65
CA LYS A 134 -9.90 -12.39 -19.37
C LYS A 134 -10.95 -13.50 -19.35
N LEU A 135 -10.57 -14.73 -19.73
CA LEU A 135 -11.44 -15.92 -19.66
C LEU A 135 -11.96 -16.21 -18.24
N SER A 136 -11.22 -15.81 -17.19
CA SER A 136 -11.65 -16.00 -15.81
C SER A 136 -12.76 -15.02 -15.36
N PHE A 137 -12.87 -13.85 -16.00
CA PHE A 137 -13.89 -12.84 -15.72
C PHE A 137 -15.21 -13.09 -16.47
N GLU A 138 -15.20 -13.83 -17.58
CA GLU A 138 -16.40 -14.17 -18.35
C GLU A 138 -17.33 -15.15 -17.62
N LYS A 139 -16.79 -15.95 -16.68
CA LYS A 139 -17.56 -16.87 -15.83
C LYS A 139 -17.95 -16.20 -14.50
N PRO A 140 -19.11 -16.53 -13.90
CA PRO A 140 -19.52 -15.99 -12.60
C PRO A 140 -18.60 -16.44 -11.46
N TRP A 141 -18.47 -15.62 -10.41
CA TRP A 141 -17.72 -15.96 -9.21
C TRP A 141 -18.44 -17.03 -8.37
N VAL A 142 -17.68 -17.95 -7.78
CA VAL A 142 -18.18 -19.07 -6.99
C VAL A 142 -17.33 -19.20 -5.72
N PRO A 143 -17.94 -19.32 -4.51
CA PRO A 143 -17.20 -19.57 -3.28
C PRO A 143 -16.34 -20.84 -3.33
N ASN A 144 -15.11 -20.76 -2.79
CA ASN A 144 -14.15 -21.88 -2.79
C ASN A 144 -14.68 -23.19 -2.18
N CYS A 145 -15.62 -23.12 -1.22
CA CYS A 145 -16.26 -24.29 -0.61
C CYS A 145 -17.16 -25.11 -1.56
N LEU A 146 -17.53 -24.55 -2.72
CA LEU A 146 -18.30 -25.24 -3.77
C LEU A 146 -17.41 -25.76 -4.91
N LEU A 147 -16.11 -25.51 -4.87
CA LEU A 147 -15.14 -25.95 -5.86
C LEU A 147 -14.42 -27.22 -5.39
N LYS A 148 -14.44 -28.28 -6.20
CA LYS A 148 -13.65 -29.50 -5.93
C LYS A 148 -12.17 -29.13 -5.94
N ASP A 149 -11.48 -29.44 -4.85
CA ASP A 149 -10.06 -29.12 -4.61
C ASP A 149 -9.69 -27.64 -4.86
N GLY A 150 -10.64 -26.73 -4.69
CA GLY A 150 -10.45 -25.29 -5.00
C GLY A 150 -10.23 -25.00 -6.50
N MET A 151 -10.45 -25.96 -7.39
CA MET A 151 -10.21 -25.82 -8.83
C MET A 151 -11.47 -25.29 -9.55
N ARG A 152 -11.30 -24.17 -10.26
CA ARG A 152 -12.32 -23.59 -11.15
C ARG A 152 -11.99 -23.95 -12.60
N ASP A 153 -12.92 -24.60 -13.29
CA ASP A 153 -12.82 -24.83 -14.73
C ASP A 153 -12.86 -23.49 -15.49
N CYS A 154 -11.84 -23.22 -16.31
CA CYS A 154 -11.76 -22.10 -17.24
C CYS A 154 -11.53 -22.59 -18.67
N GLY A 155 -12.32 -23.60 -19.11
CA GLY A 155 -12.20 -24.21 -20.43
C GLY A 155 -11.03 -25.20 -20.49
N ASN A 156 -10.11 -25.03 -21.44
CA ASN A 156 -8.96 -25.93 -21.61
C ASN A 156 -7.92 -25.86 -20.46
N THR A 157 -8.17 -25.07 -19.40
CA THR A 157 -7.31 -24.96 -18.21
C THR A 157 -8.13 -24.89 -16.94
N GLN A 158 -7.66 -25.54 -15.88
CA GLN A 158 -8.21 -25.44 -14.53
C GLN A 158 -7.42 -24.39 -13.74
N LEU A 159 -8.11 -23.45 -13.11
CA LEU A 159 -7.54 -22.35 -12.33
C LEU A 159 -7.75 -22.63 -10.84
N ARG A 160 -6.67 -22.82 -10.09
CA ARG A 160 -6.71 -23.06 -8.64
C ARG A 160 -6.98 -21.75 -7.90
N GLN A 161 -8.07 -21.71 -7.13
CA GLN A 161 -8.51 -20.54 -6.35
C GLN A 161 -8.27 -20.69 -4.84
N ASP A 162 -7.66 -21.79 -4.40
CA ASP A 162 -7.17 -21.94 -3.02
C ASP A 162 -5.78 -21.28 -2.81
N PHE A 163 -5.38 -21.18 -1.54
CA PHE A 163 -4.04 -20.73 -1.14
C PHE A 163 -3.07 -21.90 -0.93
N SER A 164 -3.01 -22.83 -1.90
CA SER A 164 -2.13 -24.01 -2.09
C SER A 164 -2.06 -25.08 -0.98
N HIS A 165 -2.14 -24.68 0.28
CA HIS A 165 -2.05 -25.51 1.49
C HIS A 165 -3.24 -25.31 2.46
N GLY A 166 -4.17 -24.40 2.13
CA GLY A 166 -5.39 -24.16 2.89
C GLY A 166 -6.42 -25.28 2.71
N PHE A 167 -6.42 -26.27 3.60
CA PHE A 167 -7.51 -27.24 3.70
C PHE A 167 -8.74 -26.57 4.34
N PRO A 168 -9.98 -26.91 3.93
CA PRO A 168 -11.16 -26.49 4.65
C PRO A 168 -11.11 -27.05 6.08
N LEU A 169 -11.45 -26.23 7.06
CA LEU A 169 -11.58 -26.68 8.45
C LEU A 169 -12.85 -27.52 8.56
N GLN A 170 -12.70 -28.84 8.58
CA GLN A 170 -13.79 -29.79 8.75
C GLN A 170 -13.80 -30.33 10.18
N THR A 171 -14.98 -30.38 10.79
CA THR A 171 -15.21 -30.99 12.10
C THR A 171 -15.53 -32.47 11.93
N GLU A 172 -14.79 -33.31 12.65
CA GLU A 172 -15.03 -34.74 12.80
C GLU A 172 -15.70 -34.95 14.19
N ASN A 173 -16.69 -35.84 14.28
CA ASN A 173 -17.57 -35.91 15.45
C ASN A 173 -16.93 -36.69 16.64
N ILE A 174 -16.07 -36.01 17.40
CA ILE A 174 -15.33 -36.57 18.56
C ILE A 174 -16.30 -37.07 19.64
N ARG A 175 -16.10 -38.31 20.08
CA ARG A 175 -16.84 -38.92 21.19
C ARG A 175 -16.15 -38.65 22.52
N ILE A 176 -16.39 -37.46 23.07
CA ILE A 176 -15.98 -37.11 24.44
C ILE A 176 -17.01 -37.67 25.45
N PRO A 177 -16.60 -38.43 26.48
CA PRO A 177 -17.49 -38.80 27.58
C PRO A 177 -17.96 -37.56 28.37
N SER A 178 -19.22 -37.17 28.18
CA SER A 178 -19.84 -36.09 28.95
C SER A 178 -20.10 -36.53 30.40
N THR A 179 -19.74 -35.70 31.37
CA THR A 179 -19.80 -36.04 32.81
C THR A 179 -21.19 -35.88 33.45
N GLN A 180 -22.19 -35.43 32.70
CA GLN A 180 -23.49 -34.97 33.21
C GLN A 180 -24.65 -35.96 32.99
N GLY A 181 -24.38 -37.27 32.93
CA GLY A 181 -25.41 -38.29 32.68
C GLY A 181 -25.21 -39.61 33.41
N ASN A 182 -26.31 -40.32 33.66
CA ASN A 182 -26.32 -41.64 34.30
C ASN A 182 -26.02 -42.76 33.30
N TYR A 183 -24.76 -42.90 32.91
CA TYR A 183 -24.32 -43.93 31.97
C TYR A 183 -24.10 -45.30 32.62
N SER A 184 -24.55 -46.35 31.92
CA SER A 184 -24.33 -47.75 32.27
C SER A 184 -22.84 -48.08 32.48
N GLU A 185 -22.54 -48.96 33.44
CA GLU A 185 -21.17 -49.42 33.68
C GLU A 185 -20.51 -50.05 32.47
N ALA A 186 -21.27 -50.70 31.58
CA ALA A 186 -20.75 -51.26 30.34
C ALA A 186 -20.19 -50.16 29.42
N LEU A 187 -20.87 -49.00 29.38
CA LEU A 187 -20.42 -47.84 28.60
C LEU A 187 -19.18 -47.18 29.25
N LYS A 188 -19.14 -47.11 30.58
CA LYS A 188 -17.96 -46.63 31.33
C LYS A 188 -16.74 -47.54 31.12
N LYS A 189 -16.91 -48.87 31.15
CA LYS A 189 -15.86 -49.85 30.85
C LYS A 189 -15.40 -49.76 29.38
N TYR A 190 -16.33 -49.54 28.45
CA TYR A 190 -16.00 -49.25 27.05
C TYR A 190 -15.15 -47.98 26.90
N TRP A 191 -15.49 -46.88 27.60
CA TRP A 191 -14.71 -45.64 27.56
C TRP A 191 -13.30 -45.77 28.15
N VAL A 192 -13.10 -46.63 29.15
CA VAL A 192 -11.79 -46.84 29.80
C VAL A 192 -10.87 -47.78 29.02
N HIS A 193 -11.43 -48.74 28.26
CA HIS A 193 -10.63 -49.78 27.60
C HIS A 193 -10.65 -49.75 26.06
N ASN A 194 -11.73 -49.28 25.43
CA ASN A 194 -11.98 -49.44 23.98
C ASN A 194 -12.13 -48.11 23.24
N LEU A 195 -12.32 -46.98 23.93
CA LEU A 195 -12.35 -45.66 23.31
C LEU A 195 -10.91 -45.13 23.16
N PRO A 196 -10.40 -44.87 21.94
CA PRO A 196 -9.08 -44.27 21.77
C PRO A 196 -9.06 -42.82 22.26
N ASP A 197 -7.87 -42.34 22.63
CA ASP A 197 -7.63 -40.96 23.05
C ASP A 197 -8.22 -39.95 22.06
N VAL A 198 -8.66 -38.79 22.55
CA VAL A 198 -9.22 -37.71 21.72
C VAL A 198 -8.28 -37.31 20.56
N THR A 199 -6.96 -37.36 20.78
CA THR A 199 -5.91 -37.11 19.78
C THR A 199 -5.77 -38.18 18.71
N LYS A 200 -6.42 -39.34 18.87
CA LYS A 200 -6.44 -40.51 17.97
C LYS A 200 -7.82 -40.77 17.36
N GLN A 201 -8.88 -40.10 17.85
CA GLN A 201 -10.23 -40.21 17.30
C GLN A 201 -10.38 -39.49 15.95
N CYS A 202 -9.56 -38.48 15.70
CA CYS A 202 -9.64 -37.60 14.54
C CYS A 202 -8.27 -37.36 13.90
N ASN A 203 -8.26 -36.91 12.65
CA ASN A 203 -7.03 -36.48 11.99
C ASN A 203 -6.40 -35.29 12.76
N PRO A 204 -5.06 -35.24 12.95
CA PRO A 204 -4.43 -34.19 13.76
C PRO A 204 -4.58 -32.78 13.20
N ARG A 205 -4.94 -32.63 11.92
CA ARG A 205 -5.31 -31.35 11.28
C ARG A 205 -6.74 -30.90 11.64
N ASN A 206 -7.65 -31.85 11.80
CA ASN A 206 -9.08 -31.62 12.04
C ASN A 206 -9.42 -31.57 13.54
N LEU A 207 -8.52 -32.07 14.40
CA LEU A 207 -8.66 -32.12 15.85
C LEU A 207 -9.02 -30.76 16.49
N ILE A 208 -8.39 -29.66 16.08
CA ILE A 208 -8.64 -28.33 16.66
C ILE A 208 -10.04 -27.80 16.26
N PRO A 209 -10.43 -27.77 14.97
CA PRO A 209 -11.81 -27.51 14.57
C PRO A 209 -12.84 -28.35 15.34
N SER A 210 -12.62 -29.67 15.40
CA SER A 210 -13.54 -30.65 15.99
C SER A 210 -13.77 -30.52 17.50
N LEU A 211 -12.88 -29.81 18.21
CA LEU A 211 -12.99 -29.54 19.65
C LEU A 211 -13.63 -28.18 19.96
N LEU A 212 -13.54 -27.22 19.05
CA LEU A 212 -13.96 -25.83 19.27
C LEU A 212 -15.29 -25.49 18.58
N TYR A 213 -15.60 -26.19 17.48
CA TYR A 213 -16.76 -25.93 16.63
C TYR A 213 -17.47 -27.24 16.30
N LYS A 214 -18.76 -27.11 15.95
CA LYS A 214 -19.47 -28.08 15.13
C LYS A 214 -19.73 -27.40 13.80
N ASP A 215 -19.52 -28.10 12.69
CA ASP A 215 -19.85 -27.54 11.39
C ASP A 215 -21.32 -27.16 11.33
N SER A 216 -21.59 -26.00 10.75
CA SER A 216 -22.94 -25.66 10.31
C SER A 216 -23.23 -26.50 9.08
N GLU A 217 -23.98 -27.59 9.24
CA GLU A 217 -24.38 -28.45 8.12
C GLU A 217 -25.24 -27.65 7.12
N PHE A 218 -24.58 -27.03 6.14
CA PHE A 218 -25.17 -26.72 4.85
C PHE A 218 -25.44 -28.04 4.12
N SER A 219 -26.47 -28.75 4.58
CA SER A 219 -26.95 -29.97 3.95
C SER A 219 -27.25 -29.66 2.49
N ILE A 220 -26.61 -30.40 1.58
CA ILE A 220 -26.64 -30.10 0.13
C ILE A 220 -28.08 -30.23 -0.45
N ASN A 221 -28.99 -30.85 0.30
CA ASN A 221 -30.44 -30.87 0.06
C ASN A 221 -31.10 -29.48 0.04
N CYS A 222 -30.47 -28.44 0.59
CA CYS A 222 -30.96 -27.05 0.55
C CYS A 222 -31.02 -26.44 -0.87
N LEU A 223 -30.54 -27.16 -1.91
CA LEU A 223 -30.67 -26.74 -3.31
C LEU A 223 -32.11 -26.80 -3.87
N ASN A 224 -33.08 -27.40 -3.15
CA ASN A 224 -34.51 -27.25 -3.45
C ASN A 224 -35.08 -25.93 -2.90
N LEU A 225 -34.51 -24.81 -3.32
CA LEU A 225 -34.97 -23.45 -2.97
C LEU A 225 -36.43 -23.18 -3.42
N SER A 226 -36.95 -24.00 -4.32
CA SER A 226 -38.33 -24.00 -4.81
C SER A 226 -39.38 -24.58 -3.84
N GLN A 227 -38.97 -25.34 -2.82
CA GLN A 227 -39.89 -26.17 -2.03
C GLN A 227 -40.18 -25.65 -0.62
N SER A 228 -39.42 -24.65 -0.14
CA SER A 228 -39.58 -24.07 1.21
C SER A 228 -40.70 -23.01 1.33
N LEU A 229 -41.55 -22.86 0.31
CA LEU A 229 -42.71 -21.94 0.31
C LEU A 229 -44.01 -22.67 0.71
N LYS A 230 -43.96 -23.45 1.79
CA LYS A 230 -45.16 -23.91 2.51
C LYS A 230 -45.04 -23.59 3.99
N VAL A 231 -46.15 -23.08 4.51
CA VAL A 231 -46.32 -22.50 5.84
C VAL A 231 -46.62 -23.61 6.86
N ASP A 232 -46.11 -23.41 8.08
CA ASP A 232 -46.45 -23.96 9.39
C ASP A 232 -46.94 -25.41 9.55
N GLU A 233 -46.43 -26.11 10.56
CA GLU A 233 -47.21 -26.38 11.79
C GLU A 233 -46.30 -26.89 12.94
N ASP A 234 -46.81 -26.79 14.16
CA ASP A 234 -46.37 -27.44 15.42
C ASP A 234 -44.92 -27.28 15.92
N ILE A 235 -44.68 -26.12 16.55
CA ILE A 235 -43.83 -26.06 17.76
C ILE A 235 -44.62 -26.69 18.92
N ALA A 236 -44.25 -27.88 19.38
CA ALA A 236 -44.92 -28.55 20.51
C ALA A 236 -43.94 -29.11 21.56
N ASN A 237 -44.12 -28.64 22.80
CA ASN A 237 -43.84 -29.33 24.06
C ASN A 237 -42.39 -29.81 24.31
N ILE A 238 -41.53 -28.85 24.66
CA ILE A 238 -40.69 -29.04 25.84
C ILE A 238 -41.63 -29.14 27.04
N ASP A 239 -41.56 -30.22 27.82
CA ASP A 239 -42.26 -30.29 29.10
C ASP A 239 -41.34 -30.85 30.18
N VAL A 240 -41.31 -30.17 31.33
CA VAL A 240 -40.46 -30.50 32.49
C VAL A 240 -41.36 -30.69 33.70
N THR A 241 -41.62 -31.94 34.05
CA THR A 241 -42.35 -32.28 35.29
C THR A 241 -41.38 -32.73 36.38
N THR A 242 -41.42 -32.03 37.51
CA THR A 242 -40.57 -32.25 38.69
C THR A 242 -41.28 -33.08 39.75
N ASN A 243 -40.50 -33.60 40.71
CA ASN A 243 -40.93 -34.19 42.00
C ASN A 243 -41.66 -35.55 41.88
N THR A 244 -41.30 -36.55 42.67
CA THR A 244 -41.47 -36.49 44.13
C THR A 244 -40.49 -37.36 44.92
N ILE A 245 -40.38 -37.03 46.20
CA ILE A 245 -39.65 -37.80 47.24
C ILE A 245 -40.38 -39.13 47.50
N ASN A 246 -39.63 -40.19 47.78
CA ASN A 246 -40.05 -41.23 48.72
C ASN A 246 -38.82 -41.96 49.29
N GLU A 247 -38.50 -41.70 50.56
CA GLU A 247 -37.66 -42.60 51.34
C GLU A 247 -38.49 -43.82 51.77
N THR A 248 -38.05 -45.02 51.42
CA THR A 248 -38.58 -46.26 52.01
C THR A 248 -37.43 -47.21 52.34
N ASN A 249 -37.02 -47.20 53.61
CA ASN A 249 -36.37 -48.35 54.23
C ASN A 249 -37.38 -49.50 54.34
N VAL A 250 -36.94 -50.78 54.30
CA VAL A 250 -37.46 -51.91 55.12
C VAL A 250 -36.72 -53.23 54.81
N THR A 251 -35.98 -53.72 55.82
CA THR A 251 -35.69 -55.15 56.23
C THR A 251 -35.09 -56.14 55.20
N THR A 252 -34.68 -57.40 55.49
CA THR A 252 -34.79 -58.36 56.64
C THR A 252 -33.46 -59.13 56.85
N ASP A 253 -33.06 -59.70 58.00
CA ASP A 253 -33.59 -59.63 59.38
C ASP A 253 -32.42 -59.38 60.40
N VAL A 254 -32.08 -60.07 61.51
CA VAL A 254 -32.48 -61.35 62.16
C VAL A 254 -32.84 -61.12 63.64
N SER A 255 -33.87 -61.84 64.11
CA SER A 255 -34.48 -61.76 65.44
C SER A 255 -33.59 -62.35 66.58
N LEU A 256 -33.90 -62.27 67.90
CA LEU A 256 -35.15 -62.54 68.62
C LEU A 256 -35.30 -61.76 69.97
N ASN A 257 -36.54 -61.41 70.31
CA ASN A 257 -37.28 -61.35 71.60
C ASN A 257 -36.53 -61.26 72.97
N GLY A 258 -37.02 -60.54 74.00
CA GLY A 258 -38.24 -59.71 74.13
C GLY A 258 -38.70 -59.50 75.59
N HIS A 259 -39.80 -58.73 75.77
CA HIS A 259 -40.57 -58.39 76.99
C HIS A 259 -40.08 -57.24 77.94
N PRO A 260 -41.02 -56.53 78.64
CA PRO A 260 -40.89 -55.08 78.91
C PRO A 260 -41.31 -54.62 80.35
N VAL A 261 -41.54 -53.29 80.52
CA VAL A 261 -42.56 -52.59 81.38
C VAL A 261 -42.00 -51.45 82.29
N GLU A 262 -42.76 -50.33 82.29
CA GLU A 262 -42.81 -49.16 83.21
C GLU A 262 -41.67 -48.11 83.28
N GLU A 263 -42.04 -46.84 83.00
CA GLU A 263 -41.16 -45.68 82.82
C GLU A 263 -41.48 -44.53 83.84
N ASN A 264 -41.13 -43.28 83.50
CA ASN A 264 -41.54 -42.00 84.12
C ASN A 264 -40.98 -41.63 85.51
N ALA A 265 -40.52 -42.58 86.34
CA ALA A 265 -39.72 -42.24 87.53
C ALA A 265 -38.21 -42.12 87.20
N TYR A 266 -37.76 -42.81 86.16
CA TYR A 266 -36.34 -42.95 85.81
C TYR A 266 -35.80 -41.80 84.95
N GLU A 267 -36.65 -41.11 84.19
CA GLU A 267 -36.25 -40.14 83.16
C GLU A 267 -35.36 -39.00 83.70
N ASN A 268 -35.75 -38.36 84.80
CA ASN A 268 -34.94 -37.29 85.42
C ASN A 268 -33.55 -37.80 85.87
N LYS A 269 -33.46 -39.06 86.31
CA LYS A 269 -32.19 -39.69 86.72
C LYS A 269 -31.35 -40.08 85.49
N ILE A 270 -32.00 -40.55 84.43
CA ILE A 270 -31.41 -40.78 83.11
C ILE A 270 -30.87 -39.47 82.53
N GLN A 271 -31.56 -38.34 82.68
CA GLN A 271 -31.13 -37.05 82.15
C GLN A 271 -29.86 -36.51 82.83
N CYS A 272 -29.74 -36.63 84.16
CA CYS A 272 -28.48 -36.35 84.87
C CYS A 272 -27.36 -37.31 84.45
N LEU A 273 -27.66 -38.59 84.26
CA LEU A 273 -26.67 -39.57 83.77
C LEU A 273 -26.25 -39.28 82.32
N LEU A 274 -27.15 -38.84 81.43
CA LEU A 274 -26.86 -38.40 80.07
C LEU A 274 -25.96 -37.16 80.06
N GLN A 275 -26.16 -36.21 80.98
CA GLN A 275 -25.28 -35.05 81.11
C GLN A 275 -23.87 -35.45 81.58
N TYR A 276 -23.76 -36.39 82.53
CA TYR A 276 -22.48 -36.95 82.98
C TYR A 276 -21.77 -37.74 81.86
N VAL A 277 -22.52 -38.58 81.13
CA VAL A 277 -22.02 -39.33 79.96
C VAL A 277 -21.54 -38.37 78.86
N ASN A 278 -22.27 -37.29 78.57
CA ASN A 278 -21.84 -36.30 77.57
C ASN A 278 -20.57 -35.54 78.00
N ASN A 279 -20.39 -35.23 79.28
CA ASN A 279 -19.18 -34.61 79.82
C ASN A 279 -17.97 -35.58 79.76
N ASN A 280 -18.17 -36.87 79.97
CA ASN A 280 -17.13 -37.86 79.73
C ASN A 280 -16.87 -38.10 78.24
N LYS A 281 -17.89 -37.96 77.38
CA LYS A 281 -17.78 -38.08 75.92
C LYS A 281 -17.01 -36.91 75.28
N SER A 282 -17.10 -35.68 75.82
CA SER A 282 -16.24 -34.57 75.38
C SER A 282 -14.79 -34.79 75.82
N LYS A 283 -14.54 -35.19 77.09
CA LYS A 283 -13.19 -35.52 77.57
C LYS A 283 -12.54 -36.67 76.79
N PHE A 284 -13.32 -37.68 76.42
CA PHE A 284 -12.83 -38.77 75.57
C PHE A 284 -12.44 -38.26 74.17
N LYS A 285 -13.26 -37.40 73.54
CA LYS A 285 -12.89 -36.75 72.26
C LYS A 285 -11.62 -35.93 72.38
N GLU A 286 -11.48 -35.10 73.42
CA GLU A 286 -10.25 -34.33 73.66
C GLU A 286 -9.02 -35.23 73.81
N LEU A 287 -9.13 -36.37 74.51
CA LEU A 287 -8.04 -37.33 74.67
C LEU A 287 -7.73 -38.03 73.35
N GLN A 288 -8.74 -38.36 72.55
CA GLN A 288 -8.59 -38.96 71.21
C GLN A 288 -7.93 -37.97 70.23
N GLU A 289 -8.24 -36.68 70.30
CA GLU A 289 -7.56 -35.62 69.55
C GLU A 289 -6.12 -35.43 70.02
N LYS A 290 -5.86 -35.41 71.34
CA LYS A 290 -4.50 -35.35 71.91
C LYS A 290 -3.66 -36.57 71.50
N GLN A 291 -4.24 -37.78 71.49
CA GLN A 291 -3.61 -38.99 70.95
C GLN A 291 -3.26 -38.82 69.47
N LYS A 292 -4.21 -38.42 68.62
CA LYS A 292 -4.00 -38.22 67.19
C LYS A 292 -2.92 -37.17 66.88
N ILE A 293 -2.82 -36.12 67.70
CA ILE A 293 -1.76 -35.10 67.63
C ILE A 293 -0.38 -35.69 68.01
N LEU A 294 -0.32 -36.58 69.02
CA LEU A 294 0.92 -37.25 69.42
C LEU A 294 1.37 -38.29 68.38
N GLU A 295 0.45 -39.05 67.80
CA GLU A 295 0.71 -39.99 66.70
C GLU A 295 1.26 -39.25 65.47
N ALA A 296 0.67 -38.11 65.09
CA ALA A 296 1.17 -37.27 64.01
C ALA A 296 2.58 -36.73 64.27
N LYS A 297 2.87 -36.28 65.51
CA LYS A 297 4.22 -35.84 65.91
C LYS A 297 5.23 -36.99 65.90
N LEU A 298 4.83 -38.19 66.33
CA LEU A 298 5.70 -39.37 66.32
C LEU A 298 6.03 -39.82 64.89
N ALA A 299 5.05 -39.76 63.97
CA ALA A 299 5.27 -39.97 62.55
C ALA A 299 6.26 -38.95 61.97
N GLN A 300 6.07 -37.65 62.25
CA GLN A 300 7.01 -36.60 61.80
C GLN A 300 8.45 -36.84 62.29
N VAL A 301 8.64 -37.20 63.55
CA VAL A 301 9.97 -37.49 64.12
C VAL A 301 10.61 -38.73 63.49
N SER A 302 9.81 -39.75 63.15
CA SER A 302 10.26 -40.94 62.40
C SER A 302 10.75 -40.57 60.99
N ASP A 303 9.97 -39.74 60.28
CA ASP A 303 10.31 -39.19 58.97
C ASP A 303 11.60 -38.37 58.99
N GLU A 304 11.78 -37.52 59.99
CA GLU A 304 13.01 -36.75 60.17
C GLU A 304 14.21 -37.66 60.46
N LYS A 305 14.03 -38.75 61.22
CA LYS A 305 15.08 -39.74 61.49
C LYS A 305 15.51 -40.45 60.21
N THR A 306 14.55 -40.95 59.41
CA THR A 306 14.88 -41.65 58.14
C THR A 306 15.57 -40.73 57.14
N LYS A 307 15.15 -39.46 57.02
CA LYS A 307 15.82 -38.41 56.22
C LYS A 307 17.25 -38.12 56.69
N LYS A 308 17.50 -38.12 58.00
CA LYS A 308 18.86 -37.95 58.57
C LYS A 308 19.73 -39.20 58.34
N GLU A 309 19.17 -40.41 58.43
CA GLU A 309 19.89 -41.65 58.14
C GLU A 309 20.26 -41.83 56.66
N THR A 310 19.39 -41.46 55.71
CA THR A 310 19.71 -41.51 54.28
C THR A 310 20.81 -40.51 53.92
N SER A 311 20.68 -39.26 54.38
CA SER A 311 21.73 -38.23 54.21
C SER A 311 23.08 -38.67 54.78
N LEU A 312 23.10 -39.31 55.96
CA LEU A 312 24.32 -39.86 56.56
C LEU A 312 24.93 -41.01 55.72
N LYS A 313 24.10 -41.92 55.20
CA LYS A 313 24.54 -43.00 54.28
C LYS A 313 25.16 -42.43 53.01
N GLU A 314 24.57 -41.40 52.41
CA GLU A 314 25.16 -40.69 51.26
C GLU A 314 26.46 -39.94 51.62
N ALA A 315 26.56 -39.32 52.79
CA ALA A 315 27.78 -38.67 53.26
C ALA A 315 28.92 -39.68 53.41
N ILE A 316 28.65 -40.84 54.03
CA ILE A 316 29.61 -41.94 54.15
C ILE A 316 30.00 -42.49 52.78
N ALA A 317 29.07 -42.62 51.83
CA ALA A 317 29.37 -43.00 50.46
C ALA A 317 30.28 -41.98 49.76
N ARG A 318 29.99 -40.67 49.89
CA ARG A 318 30.81 -39.57 49.34
C ARG A 318 32.21 -39.49 49.97
N VAL A 319 32.37 -39.84 51.25
CA VAL A 319 33.68 -39.96 51.89
C VAL A 319 34.43 -41.20 51.38
N LYS A 320 33.76 -42.34 51.21
CA LYS A 320 34.35 -43.58 50.67
C LYS A 320 34.77 -43.47 49.20
N THR A 321 34.08 -42.67 48.37
CA THR A 321 34.55 -42.39 47.00
C THR A 321 35.72 -41.42 47.01
N LYS A 322 35.71 -40.38 47.86
CA LYS A 322 36.84 -39.46 48.02
C LYS A 322 38.11 -40.13 48.53
N SER A 323 38.03 -41.08 49.48
CA SER A 323 39.23 -41.79 49.96
C SER A 323 39.79 -42.78 48.92
N LYS A 324 38.92 -43.47 48.17
CA LYS A 324 39.34 -44.28 47.00
C LYS A 324 39.98 -43.42 45.91
N ALA A 325 39.42 -42.24 45.62
CA ALA A 325 40.03 -41.30 44.68
C ALA A 325 41.41 -40.84 45.18
N LEU A 326 41.52 -40.44 46.46
CA LEU A 326 42.79 -40.02 47.06
C LEU A 326 43.88 -41.09 46.92
N THR A 327 43.57 -42.36 47.25
CA THR A 327 44.53 -43.48 47.11
C THR A 327 44.92 -43.79 45.67
N VAL A 328 44.07 -43.50 44.67
CA VAL A 328 44.42 -43.63 43.24
C VAL A 328 45.27 -42.45 42.75
N LEU A 329 45.07 -41.26 43.32
CA LEU A 329 45.84 -40.03 43.04
C LEU A 329 47.20 -40.01 43.75
N SER A 330 47.40 -40.79 44.81
CA SER A 330 48.69 -40.95 45.50
C SER A 330 49.80 -41.56 44.61
N ASN A 331 49.45 -42.18 43.49
CA ASN A 331 50.43 -42.74 42.54
C ASN A 331 50.80 -41.69 41.49
N GLU A 332 52.04 -41.21 41.50
CA GLU A 332 52.49 -40.12 40.61
C GLU A 332 52.32 -40.45 39.12
N GLU A 333 52.51 -41.71 38.72
CA GLU A 333 52.21 -42.18 37.36
C GLU A 333 50.76 -41.90 36.93
N ASN A 334 49.79 -42.08 37.83
CA ASN A 334 48.38 -41.82 37.53
C ASN A 334 48.14 -40.32 37.36
N MET A 335 48.83 -39.49 38.15
CA MET A 335 48.76 -38.03 38.01
C MET A 335 49.33 -37.56 36.66
N ILE A 336 50.43 -38.16 36.19
CA ILE A 336 50.99 -37.85 34.86
C ILE A 336 50.04 -38.33 33.75
N LYS A 337 49.53 -39.56 33.83
CA LYS A 337 48.56 -40.11 32.85
C LYS A 337 47.29 -39.26 32.78
N LEU A 338 46.77 -38.80 33.93
CA LEU A 338 45.60 -37.90 34.00
C LEU A 338 45.90 -36.50 33.43
N ARG A 339 47.07 -35.90 33.74
CA ARG A 339 47.49 -34.62 33.14
C ARG A 339 47.56 -34.72 31.62
N ASN A 340 48.20 -35.76 31.08
CA ASN A 340 48.30 -35.98 29.64
C ASN A 340 46.93 -36.21 28.98
N LEU A 341 46.00 -36.89 29.66
CA LEU A 341 44.64 -37.10 29.17
C LEU A 341 43.83 -35.79 29.17
N VAL A 342 43.97 -34.96 30.20
CA VAL A 342 43.37 -33.61 30.26
C VAL A 342 43.96 -32.69 29.19
N GLU A 343 45.28 -32.74 28.95
CA GLU A 343 45.96 -31.92 27.94
C GLU A 343 45.61 -32.35 26.50
N ASN A 344 45.48 -33.65 26.26
CA ASN A 344 44.96 -34.16 24.98
C ASN A 344 43.46 -33.82 24.81
N GLY A 345 42.70 -33.80 25.91
CA GLY A 345 41.31 -33.32 25.92
C GLY A 345 41.19 -31.83 25.59
N SER A 346 42.05 -30.98 26.16
CA SER A 346 42.04 -29.53 25.87
C SER A 346 42.53 -29.22 24.45
N LYS A 347 43.57 -29.90 23.96
CA LYS A 347 43.99 -29.82 22.54
C LYS A 347 42.85 -30.20 21.60
N ARG A 348 42.16 -31.33 21.85
CA ARG A 348 41.01 -31.76 21.05
C ARG A 348 39.83 -30.77 21.13
N LEU A 349 39.60 -30.12 22.27
CA LEU A 349 38.59 -29.06 22.39
C LEU A 349 38.96 -27.81 21.59
N ILE A 350 40.24 -27.42 21.56
CA ILE A 350 40.74 -26.31 20.74
C ILE A 350 40.64 -26.64 19.24
N GLU A 351 40.99 -27.86 18.84
CA GLU A 351 40.80 -28.35 17.47
C GLU A 351 39.32 -28.33 17.06
N LEU A 352 38.42 -28.80 17.92
CA LEU A 352 36.97 -28.79 17.66
C LEU A 352 36.41 -27.36 17.59
N ALA A 353 36.89 -26.45 18.44
CA ALA A 353 36.53 -25.05 18.40
C ALA A 353 37.04 -24.36 17.13
N ASN A 354 38.24 -24.71 16.65
CA ASN A 354 38.78 -24.19 15.39
C ASN A 354 38.00 -24.71 14.18
N GLN A 355 37.64 -26.01 14.15
CA GLN A 355 36.76 -26.59 13.12
C GLN A 355 35.37 -25.95 13.13
N TRP A 356 34.80 -25.74 14.32
CA TRP A 356 33.53 -25.05 14.49
C TRP A 356 33.60 -23.60 13.98
N ASN A 357 34.64 -22.84 14.35
CA ASN A 357 34.84 -21.47 13.88
C ASN A 357 35.03 -21.41 12.35
N GLN A 358 35.77 -22.34 11.75
CA GLN A 358 35.94 -22.43 10.29
C GLN A 358 34.61 -22.60 9.54
N VAL A 359 33.59 -23.20 10.15
CA VAL A 359 32.24 -23.33 9.60
C VAL A 359 31.34 -22.16 10.01
N GLN A 360 31.40 -21.71 11.27
CA GLN A 360 30.55 -20.66 11.80
C GLN A 360 30.83 -19.30 11.15
N THR A 361 32.10 -18.92 10.95
CA THR A 361 32.46 -17.61 10.39
C THR A 361 31.87 -17.38 8.99
N PRO A 362 32.04 -18.27 7.98
CA PRO A 362 31.46 -18.06 6.66
C PRO A 362 29.92 -18.13 6.65
N LEU A 363 29.28 -18.92 7.53
CA LEU A 363 27.82 -18.88 7.66
C LEU A 363 27.33 -17.55 8.26
N LEU A 364 28.06 -16.97 9.22
CA LEU A 364 27.73 -15.66 9.77
C LEU A 364 27.95 -14.52 8.75
N THR A 365 29.03 -14.55 7.96
CA THR A 365 29.21 -13.53 6.90
C THR A 365 28.12 -13.65 5.84
N GLN A 366 27.78 -14.86 5.37
CA GLN A 366 26.66 -15.06 4.45
C GLN A 366 25.32 -14.60 5.05
N HIS A 367 25.06 -14.85 6.33
CA HIS A 367 23.85 -14.35 6.99
C HIS A 367 23.81 -12.82 7.03
N HIS A 368 24.92 -12.16 7.38
CA HIS A 368 25.00 -10.69 7.40
C HIS A 368 24.92 -10.08 5.99
N GLU A 369 25.53 -10.70 4.98
CA GLU A 369 25.40 -10.30 3.57
C GLU A 369 23.94 -10.44 3.08
N LEU A 370 23.27 -11.54 3.38
CA LEU A 370 21.86 -11.74 3.04
C LEU A 370 20.95 -10.73 3.76
N GLN A 371 21.20 -10.45 5.04
CA GLN A 371 20.47 -9.45 5.83
C GLN A 371 20.69 -8.01 5.30
N GLN A 372 21.92 -7.69 4.87
CA GLN A 372 22.24 -6.42 4.22
C GLN A 372 21.60 -6.31 2.83
N ASN A 373 21.58 -7.39 2.06
CA ASN A 373 20.91 -7.43 0.75
C ASN A 373 19.39 -7.29 0.87
N LEU A 374 18.76 -7.94 1.86
CA LEU A 374 17.32 -7.78 2.14
C LEU A 374 16.97 -6.33 2.50
N SER A 375 17.66 -5.73 3.46
CA SER A 375 17.41 -4.32 3.84
C SER A 375 17.75 -3.33 2.71
N ALA A 376 18.75 -3.62 1.88
CA ALA A 376 19.04 -2.87 0.65
C ALA A 376 17.99 -3.08 -0.47
N GLN A 377 17.19 -4.16 -0.42
CA GLN A 377 16.07 -4.38 -1.33
C GLN A 377 14.78 -3.75 -0.81
N GLU A 378 14.49 -3.85 0.49
CA GLU A 378 13.37 -3.16 1.15
C GLU A 378 13.45 -1.65 0.95
N THR A 379 14.61 -1.04 1.17
CA THR A 379 14.82 0.39 0.94
C THR A 379 14.68 0.79 -0.53
N LYS A 380 15.06 -0.06 -1.50
CA LYS A 380 14.77 0.18 -2.93
C LYS A 380 13.27 0.15 -3.20
N VAL A 381 12.55 -0.85 -2.70
CA VAL A 381 11.10 -0.99 -2.87
C VAL A 381 10.35 0.20 -2.26
N ILE A 382 10.74 0.67 -1.07
CA ILE A 382 10.16 1.87 -0.44
C ILE A 382 10.40 3.12 -1.31
N ASN A 383 11.62 3.31 -1.82
CA ASN A 383 11.95 4.43 -2.71
C ASN A 383 11.18 4.36 -4.05
N GLU A 384 10.92 3.17 -4.58
CA GLU A 384 10.11 2.97 -5.79
C GLU A 384 8.62 3.19 -5.55
N GLN A 385 8.10 2.77 -4.38
CA GLN A 385 6.72 3.08 -3.96
C GLN A 385 6.51 4.58 -3.80
N GLN A 386 7.45 5.31 -3.18
CA GLN A 386 7.40 6.78 -3.08
C GLN A 386 7.43 7.46 -4.46
N LYS A 387 8.30 7.01 -5.38
CA LYS A 387 8.30 7.49 -6.78
C LYS A 387 6.96 7.23 -7.47
N LEU A 388 6.38 6.05 -7.30
CA LEU A 388 5.09 5.68 -7.88
C LEU A 388 3.94 6.51 -7.29
N GLN A 389 3.96 6.82 -5.99
CA GLN A 389 2.99 7.71 -5.36
C GLN A 389 3.11 9.14 -5.91
N ASN A 390 4.32 9.70 -5.95
CA ASN A 390 4.57 11.03 -6.51
C ASN A 390 4.14 11.13 -7.99
N LEU A 391 4.27 10.05 -8.77
CA LEU A 391 3.78 9.98 -10.15
C LEU A 391 2.25 9.89 -10.23
N LYS A 392 1.59 9.16 -9.32
CA LYS A 392 0.11 9.10 -9.23
C LYS A 392 -0.48 10.47 -8.86
N GLU A 393 0.13 11.16 -7.89
CA GLU A 393 -0.30 12.50 -7.46
C GLU A 393 -0.15 13.52 -8.60
N LYS A 394 0.99 13.53 -9.31
CA LYS A 394 1.19 14.37 -10.50
C LYS A 394 0.22 14.04 -11.63
N ASN A 395 -0.06 12.76 -11.89
CA ASN A 395 -1.04 12.36 -12.90
C ASN A 395 -2.47 12.78 -12.51
N HIS A 396 -2.79 12.78 -11.21
CA HIS A 396 -4.07 13.31 -10.72
C HIS A 396 -4.16 14.83 -10.92
N GLN A 397 -3.11 15.59 -10.57
CA GLN A 397 -3.01 17.03 -10.79
C GLN A 397 -3.17 17.39 -12.27
N LEU A 398 -2.44 16.71 -13.17
CA LEU A 398 -2.57 16.90 -14.62
C LEU A 398 -3.97 16.52 -15.14
N SER A 399 -4.63 15.52 -14.56
CA SER A 399 -6.00 15.14 -14.91
C SER A 399 -7.05 16.14 -14.41
N THR A 400 -6.81 16.83 -13.29
CA THR A 400 -7.65 17.96 -12.85
C THR A 400 -7.41 19.20 -13.69
N GLU A 401 -6.16 19.55 -13.97
CA GLU A 401 -5.80 20.67 -14.86
C GLU A 401 -6.40 20.49 -16.25
N LEU A 402 -6.30 19.28 -16.85
CA LEU A 402 -6.91 18.98 -18.15
C LEU A 402 -8.43 19.26 -18.13
N LYS A 403 -9.15 18.75 -17.13
CA LYS A 403 -10.61 18.99 -16.98
C LYS A 403 -10.97 20.46 -16.75
N GLU A 404 -10.05 21.26 -16.22
CA GLU A 404 -10.23 22.71 -16.09
C GLU A 404 -9.96 23.43 -17.41
N LYS A 405 -8.97 22.97 -18.20
CA LYS A 405 -8.75 23.46 -19.57
C LYS A 405 -9.88 23.07 -20.52
N ASP A 406 -10.41 21.84 -20.45
CA ASP A 406 -11.56 21.40 -21.24
C ASP A 406 -12.79 22.30 -20.99
N LYS A 407 -13.06 22.64 -19.72
CA LYS A 407 -14.14 23.58 -19.35
C LYS A 407 -13.88 24.99 -19.85
N LEU A 408 -12.64 25.47 -19.73
CA LEU A 408 -12.26 26.80 -20.21
C LEU A 408 -12.35 26.89 -21.75
N GLU A 409 -11.98 25.84 -22.47
CA GLU A 409 -12.15 25.75 -23.93
C GLU A 409 -13.64 25.79 -24.30
N GLN A 410 -14.49 25.02 -23.62
CA GLN A 410 -15.95 25.07 -23.83
C GLN A 410 -16.54 26.46 -23.55
N GLN A 411 -16.05 27.15 -22.51
CA GLN A 411 -16.45 28.55 -22.22
C GLN A 411 -15.99 29.52 -23.32
N LEU A 412 -14.72 29.45 -23.73
CA LEU A 412 -14.15 30.29 -24.79
C LEU A 412 -14.79 30.04 -26.16
N LEU A 413 -15.18 28.81 -26.47
CA LEU A 413 -15.95 28.48 -27.67
C LEU A 413 -17.35 29.12 -27.62
N GLN A 414 -18.05 29.03 -26.50
CA GLN A 414 -19.35 29.72 -26.32
C GLN A 414 -19.23 31.25 -26.38
N GLU A 415 -18.13 31.84 -25.89
CA GLU A 415 -17.87 33.28 -26.04
C GLU A 415 -17.54 33.64 -27.48
N TYR A 416 -16.76 32.81 -28.19
CA TYR A 416 -16.42 33.00 -29.60
C TYR A 416 -17.66 32.90 -30.52
N GLU A 417 -18.61 32.02 -30.22
CA GLU A 417 -19.89 31.94 -30.94
C GLU A 417 -20.77 33.18 -30.71
N LYS A 418 -20.75 33.75 -29.50
CA LYS A 418 -21.46 35.00 -29.16
C LYS A 418 -20.77 36.24 -29.77
N LEU A 419 -19.47 36.18 -30.04
CA LEU A 419 -18.70 37.30 -30.56
C LEU A 419 -19.00 37.53 -32.05
N SER A 420 -19.41 38.75 -32.41
CA SER A 420 -19.72 39.08 -33.81
C SER A 420 -18.47 38.92 -34.69
N LYS A 421 -18.55 38.07 -35.72
CA LYS A 421 -17.44 37.71 -36.64
C LYS A 421 -16.92 38.87 -37.51
N ASN A 422 -17.36 40.10 -37.24
CA ASN A 422 -17.03 41.33 -37.98
C ASN A 422 -15.72 41.99 -37.49
N THR A 423 -15.13 41.54 -36.38
CA THR A 423 -13.85 42.07 -35.88
C THR A 423 -12.69 41.54 -36.72
N ASN A 424 -12.41 42.26 -37.81
CA ASN A 424 -11.39 41.91 -38.80
C ASN A 424 -10.05 41.46 -38.18
N ARG A 425 -9.54 40.30 -38.64
CA ARG A 425 -8.21 39.75 -38.26
C ARG A 425 -7.10 40.80 -38.35
N SER A 426 -7.15 41.69 -39.35
CA SER A 426 -6.18 42.77 -39.55
C SER A 426 -6.16 43.84 -38.45
N ALA A 427 -7.21 43.96 -37.62
CA ALA A 427 -7.21 44.82 -36.44
C ALA A 427 -6.44 44.16 -35.29
N TYR A 428 -6.71 42.87 -35.01
CA TYR A 428 -5.93 42.09 -34.04
C TYR A 428 -4.46 41.99 -34.43
N THR A 429 -4.15 41.69 -35.69
CA THR A 429 -2.75 41.62 -36.16
C THR A 429 -2.03 42.97 -36.01
N ARG A 430 -2.68 44.10 -36.30
CA ARG A 430 -2.10 45.43 -36.05
C ARG A 430 -1.86 45.68 -34.56
N ARG A 431 -2.83 45.41 -33.69
CA ARG A 431 -2.69 45.58 -32.24
C ARG A 431 -1.61 44.67 -31.64
N ILE A 432 -1.46 43.44 -32.16
CA ILE A 432 -0.38 42.52 -31.76
C ILE A 432 0.99 43.06 -32.22
N LEU A 433 1.11 43.56 -33.45
CA LEU A 433 2.35 44.18 -33.94
C LEU A 433 2.72 45.47 -33.18
N GLU A 434 1.73 46.25 -32.78
CA GLU A 434 1.88 47.43 -31.92
C GLU A 434 2.36 47.05 -30.51
N ILE A 435 1.76 46.03 -29.90
CA ILE A 435 2.21 45.46 -28.61
C ILE A 435 3.64 44.93 -28.73
N ILE A 436 4.00 44.21 -29.80
CA ILE A 436 5.36 43.75 -30.06
C ILE A 436 6.33 44.93 -30.23
N GLY A 437 5.91 46.00 -30.91
CA GLY A 437 6.69 47.24 -31.03
C GLY A 437 6.94 47.93 -29.68
N ASN A 438 5.93 47.96 -28.81
CA ASN A 438 6.05 48.52 -27.47
C ASN A 438 6.91 47.65 -26.54
N ILE A 439 6.79 46.32 -26.61
CA ILE A 439 7.66 45.37 -25.88
C ILE A 439 9.13 45.53 -26.31
N LYS A 440 9.40 45.78 -27.60
CA LYS A 440 10.77 46.06 -28.09
C LYS A 440 11.33 47.35 -27.48
N LYS A 441 10.57 48.46 -27.52
CA LYS A 441 10.96 49.74 -26.89
C LYS A 441 11.20 49.57 -25.38
N GLN A 442 10.29 48.89 -24.68
CA GLN A 442 10.44 48.60 -23.25
C GLN A 442 11.70 47.78 -22.96
N ASN A 443 12.03 46.79 -23.80
CA ASN A 443 13.27 46.03 -23.64
C ASN A 443 14.52 46.89 -23.93
N GLU A 444 14.50 47.78 -24.91
CA GLU A 444 15.58 48.75 -25.17
C GLU A 444 15.77 49.73 -23.99
N GLU A 445 14.67 50.23 -23.41
CA GLU A 445 14.67 51.05 -22.19
C GLU A 445 15.17 50.26 -20.97
N ILE A 446 14.77 49.01 -20.79
CA ILE A 446 15.28 48.11 -19.73
C ILE A 446 16.78 47.88 -19.89
N GLN A 447 17.28 47.64 -21.11
CA GLN A 447 18.73 47.49 -21.34
C GLN A 447 19.50 48.79 -21.05
N LYS A 448 18.90 49.96 -21.32
CA LYS A 448 19.46 51.26 -20.92
C LYS A 448 19.51 51.37 -19.39
N VAL A 449 18.40 51.15 -18.69
CA VAL A 449 18.34 51.18 -17.22
C VAL A 449 19.36 50.21 -16.61
N LEU A 450 19.45 48.97 -17.10
CA LEU A 450 20.45 47.99 -16.65
C LEU A 450 21.90 48.44 -16.87
N LYS A 451 22.19 49.18 -17.94
CA LYS A 451 23.51 49.78 -18.19
C LYS A 451 23.79 50.92 -17.20
N ASP A 452 22.80 51.77 -16.96
CA ASP A 452 22.91 52.92 -16.06
C ASP A 452 23.07 52.43 -14.60
N THR A 453 22.30 51.43 -14.16
CA THR A 453 22.48 50.74 -12.87
C THR A 453 23.85 50.08 -12.73
N LYS A 454 24.36 49.41 -13.78
CA LYS A 454 25.73 48.84 -13.77
C LYS A 454 26.81 49.91 -13.66
N THR A 455 26.58 51.09 -14.24
CA THR A 455 27.49 52.23 -14.13
C THR A 455 27.48 52.76 -12.69
N ILE A 456 26.30 53.02 -12.14
CA ILE A 456 26.12 53.44 -10.73
C ILE A 456 26.78 52.45 -9.76
N GLN A 457 26.56 51.14 -9.93
CA GLN A 457 27.19 50.13 -9.07
C GLN A 457 28.72 50.12 -9.20
N LYS A 458 29.26 50.33 -10.40
CA LYS A 458 30.71 50.46 -10.61
C LYS A 458 31.25 51.68 -9.89
N ASP A 459 30.53 52.80 -9.93
CA ASP A 459 30.96 54.06 -9.31
C ASP A 459 30.84 54.02 -7.78
N ILE A 460 29.81 53.37 -7.23
CA ILE A 460 29.73 53.01 -5.81
C ILE A 460 30.94 52.18 -5.39
N ASN A 461 31.26 51.11 -6.13
CA ASN A 461 32.41 50.25 -5.81
C ASN A 461 33.75 51.00 -5.94
N ASN A 462 33.87 51.90 -6.94
CA ASN A 462 35.04 52.76 -7.11
C ASN A 462 35.22 53.74 -5.94
N LEU A 463 34.12 54.32 -5.44
CA LEU A 463 34.13 55.27 -4.33
C LEU A 463 34.39 54.58 -2.99
N ASN A 464 33.76 53.43 -2.72
CA ASN A 464 34.06 52.64 -1.52
C ASN A 464 35.53 52.23 -1.51
N GLY A 465 36.02 51.67 -2.61
CA GLY A 465 37.43 51.33 -2.76
C GLY A 465 38.39 52.53 -2.78
N GLN A 466 37.92 53.77 -2.90
CA GLN A 466 38.73 54.99 -2.66
C GLN A 466 38.69 55.39 -1.18
N LEU A 467 37.54 55.30 -0.53
CA LEU A 467 37.34 55.52 0.89
C LEU A 467 38.22 54.56 1.71
N ASP A 468 38.11 53.26 1.47
CA ASP A 468 38.85 52.20 2.17
C ASP A 468 40.37 52.48 2.15
N ARG A 469 40.92 52.74 0.95
CA ARG A 469 42.36 53.03 0.78
C ARG A 469 42.79 54.34 1.45
N SER A 470 41.96 55.37 1.38
CA SER A 470 42.26 56.67 2.01
C SER A 470 42.19 56.58 3.53
N PHE A 471 41.25 55.78 4.05
CA PHE A 471 41.14 55.48 5.46
C PHE A 471 42.34 54.65 5.95
N THR A 472 42.68 53.53 5.31
CA THR A 472 43.84 52.70 5.70
C THR A 472 45.14 53.50 5.72
N LEU A 473 45.40 54.34 4.71
CA LEU A 473 46.58 55.22 4.70
C LEU A 473 46.57 56.22 5.87
N SER A 474 45.42 56.78 6.22
CA SER A 474 45.28 57.73 7.33
C SER A 474 45.44 57.05 8.69
N ASP A 475 44.87 55.85 8.83
CA ASP A 475 44.95 55.01 10.02
C ASP A 475 46.40 54.56 10.27
N GLU A 476 47.11 54.02 9.27
CA GLU A 476 48.51 53.62 9.39
C GLU A 476 49.44 54.78 9.81
N LEU A 477 49.27 55.96 9.19
CA LEU A 477 50.07 57.14 9.49
C LEU A 477 49.82 57.64 10.93
N ILE A 478 48.55 57.78 11.32
CA ILE A 478 48.19 58.30 12.65
C ILE A 478 48.49 57.25 13.74
N PHE A 479 48.33 55.96 13.47
CA PHE A 479 48.72 54.86 14.38
C PHE A 479 50.23 54.84 14.65
N ARG A 480 51.04 55.05 13.61
CA ARG A 480 52.51 55.11 13.73
C ARG A 480 52.96 56.22 14.70
N ASP A 481 52.33 57.39 14.65
CA ASP A 481 52.68 58.51 15.50
C ASP A 481 51.95 58.49 16.86
N ALA A 482 50.76 57.89 16.98
CA ALA A 482 50.07 57.59 18.24
C ALA A 482 50.85 56.66 19.19
N LYS A 483 51.87 55.98 18.66
CA LYS A 483 52.86 55.19 19.41
C LYS A 483 53.95 56.04 20.07
N ARG A 484 54.08 57.32 19.69
CA ARG A 484 55.10 58.27 20.14
C ARG A 484 54.52 59.48 20.88
N ASP A 485 53.37 59.98 20.45
CA ASP A 485 52.72 61.17 20.99
C ASP A 485 51.30 60.88 21.49
N GLU A 486 50.92 61.55 22.59
CA GLU A 486 49.59 61.46 23.18
C GLU A 486 48.55 62.30 22.40
N MET A 487 48.95 63.39 21.73
CA MET A 487 48.02 64.12 20.85
C MET A 487 47.68 63.28 19.63
N ALA A 488 48.66 62.67 18.97
CA ALA A 488 48.44 61.68 17.91
C ALA A 488 47.56 60.50 18.38
N ARG A 489 47.69 60.04 19.63
CA ARG A 489 46.80 59.00 20.21
C ARG A 489 45.36 59.47 20.42
N LYS A 490 45.13 60.75 20.69
CA LYS A 490 43.79 61.34 20.74
C LYS A 490 43.21 61.50 19.32
N ALA A 491 44.03 61.91 18.35
CA ALA A 491 43.66 61.96 16.94
C ALA A 491 43.30 60.57 16.38
N TYR A 492 44.05 59.52 16.73
CA TYR A 492 43.73 58.13 16.34
C TYR A 492 42.33 57.71 16.81
N LYS A 493 41.99 58.00 18.08
CA LYS A 493 40.65 57.69 18.60
C LYS A 493 39.56 58.48 17.87
N LEU A 494 39.79 59.75 17.56
CA LEU A 494 38.85 60.59 16.82
C LEU A 494 38.68 60.15 15.36
N LEU A 495 39.73 59.65 14.71
CA LEU A 495 39.65 59.04 13.39
C LEU A 495 38.81 57.75 13.42
N ALA A 496 39.05 56.89 14.41
CA ALA A 496 38.30 55.65 14.59
C ALA A 496 36.81 55.91 14.85
N THR A 497 36.46 56.87 15.72
CA THR A 497 35.05 57.26 15.92
C THR A 497 34.46 57.90 14.67
N LEU A 498 35.17 58.80 13.99
CA LEU A 498 34.68 59.40 12.74
C LEU A 498 34.34 58.31 11.69
N HIS A 499 35.13 57.24 11.61
CA HIS A 499 34.85 56.13 10.71
C HIS A 499 33.64 55.28 11.16
N THR A 500 33.45 55.02 12.45
CA THR A 500 32.23 54.35 12.94
C THR A 500 30.99 55.20 12.70
N ASP A 501 31.04 56.49 13.05
CA ASP A 501 29.93 57.43 12.94
C ASP A 501 29.52 57.62 11.46
N CYS A 502 30.49 57.74 10.55
CA CYS A 502 30.22 57.76 9.11
C CYS A 502 29.68 56.41 8.59
N GLY A 503 30.12 55.28 9.14
CA GLY A 503 29.58 53.96 8.82
C GLY A 503 28.11 53.80 9.26
N GLU A 504 27.77 54.25 10.46
CA GLU A 504 26.39 54.30 10.96
C GLU A 504 25.51 55.22 10.12
N VAL A 505 26.02 56.38 9.68
CA VAL A 505 25.30 57.26 8.74
C VAL A 505 25.06 56.59 7.38
N VAL A 506 26.05 55.89 6.82
CA VAL A 506 25.87 55.14 5.56
C VAL A 506 24.82 54.03 5.73
N GLN A 507 24.87 53.28 6.83
CA GLN A 507 23.88 52.24 7.15
C GLN A 507 22.47 52.84 7.27
N ALA A 508 22.31 53.91 8.04
CA ALA A 508 21.03 54.60 8.21
C ALA A 508 20.47 55.16 6.88
N VAL A 509 21.33 55.61 5.95
CA VAL A 509 20.92 56.02 4.60
C VAL A 509 20.48 54.80 3.76
N THR A 510 21.14 53.65 3.88
CA THR A 510 20.68 52.43 3.19
C THR A 510 19.36 51.89 3.74
N ASP A 511 19.14 51.97 5.06
CA ASP A 511 17.91 51.54 5.71
C ASP A 511 16.74 52.49 5.42
N LEU A 512 16.99 53.82 5.44
CA LEU A 512 16.02 54.80 4.95
C LEU A 512 15.63 54.53 3.50
N GLY A 513 16.60 54.20 2.64
CA GLY A 513 16.36 53.82 1.25
C GLY A 513 15.67 52.46 1.07
N LEU A 514 15.61 51.60 2.08
CA LEU A 514 14.76 50.40 2.10
C LEU A 514 13.34 50.76 2.51
N VAL A 515 13.17 51.50 3.61
CA VAL A 515 11.87 51.96 4.12
C VAL A 515 11.14 52.84 3.10
N GLU A 516 11.83 53.72 2.37
CA GLU A 516 11.22 54.54 1.31
C GLU A 516 10.60 53.68 0.19
N ARG A 517 11.26 52.57 -0.19
CA ARG A 517 10.75 51.63 -1.19
C ARG A 517 9.56 50.84 -0.66
N GLU A 518 9.57 50.45 0.61
CA GLU A 518 8.46 49.77 1.26
C GLU A 518 7.24 50.69 1.39
N CYS A 519 7.42 51.90 1.90
CA CYS A 519 6.38 52.94 1.93
C CYS A 519 5.79 53.20 0.54
N ARG A 520 6.63 53.27 -0.51
CA ARG A 520 6.16 53.43 -1.89
C ARG A 520 5.37 52.23 -2.41
N ASN A 521 5.82 51.00 -2.13
CA ASN A 521 5.11 49.78 -2.50
C ASN A 521 3.74 49.69 -1.77
N LEU A 522 3.70 50.06 -0.49
CA LEU A 522 2.46 50.17 0.29
C LEU A 522 1.53 51.26 -0.27
N GLN A 523 2.07 52.41 -0.69
CA GLN A 523 1.28 53.45 -1.36
C GLN A 523 0.72 52.96 -2.71
N GLU A 524 1.53 52.30 -3.54
CA GLU A 524 1.08 51.72 -4.82
C GLU A 524 0.02 50.62 -4.62
N GLN A 525 0.05 49.89 -3.50
CA GLN A 525 -1.02 48.97 -3.08
C GLN A 525 -2.28 49.69 -2.61
N VAL A 526 -2.17 50.74 -1.79
CA VAL A 526 -3.30 51.57 -1.35
C VAL A 526 -4.00 52.21 -2.56
N ASP A 527 -3.24 52.79 -3.49
CA ASP A 527 -3.76 53.40 -4.71
C ASP A 527 -4.46 52.34 -5.60
N ALA A 528 -3.95 51.11 -5.64
CA ALA A 528 -4.58 49.99 -6.36
C ALA A 528 -5.90 49.51 -5.72
N GLU A 529 -6.00 49.45 -4.38
CA GLU A 529 -7.25 49.10 -3.70
C GLU A 529 -8.30 50.23 -3.79
N LEU A 530 -7.86 51.50 -3.74
CA LEU A 530 -8.71 52.66 -4.02
C LEU A 530 -9.26 52.61 -5.46
N ALA A 531 -8.40 52.34 -6.45
CA ALA A 531 -8.77 52.20 -7.86
C ALA A 531 -9.71 51.00 -8.15
N ARG A 532 -9.84 50.04 -7.23
CA ARG A 532 -10.86 48.97 -7.33
C ARG A 532 -12.27 49.44 -6.98
N GLU A 533 -12.47 50.66 -6.48
CA GLU A 533 -13.78 51.20 -6.06
C GLU A 533 -14.59 50.25 -5.16
N ILE A 534 -13.95 49.56 -4.21
CA ILE A 534 -14.63 48.51 -3.44
C ILE A 534 -15.82 49.07 -2.66
N SER A 535 -15.72 50.30 -2.11
CA SER A 535 -16.84 50.97 -1.42
C SER A 535 -18.05 51.17 -2.32
N THR A 536 -17.88 51.73 -3.53
CA THR A 536 -19.01 52.03 -4.44
C THR A 536 -19.72 50.75 -4.90
N LYS A 537 -18.97 49.64 -5.01
CA LYS A 537 -19.50 48.30 -5.32
C LYS A 537 -20.26 47.70 -4.14
N LEU A 538 -19.74 47.85 -2.92
CA LEU A 538 -20.39 47.38 -1.69
C LEU A 538 -21.65 48.20 -1.37
N GLU A 539 -21.65 49.50 -1.67
CA GLU A 539 -22.82 50.38 -1.59
C GLU A 539 -23.92 49.96 -2.56
N ARG A 540 -23.59 49.66 -3.83
CA ARG A 540 -24.54 49.10 -4.82
C ARG A 540 -25.12 47.77 -4.35
N VAL A 541 -24.26 46.81 -3.96
CA VAL A 541 -24.72 45.50 -3.47
C VAL A 541 -25.62 45.64 -2.24
N ASN A 542 -25.36 46.59 -1.34
CA ASN A 542 -26.26 46.86 -0.20
C ASN A 542 -27.60 47.50 -0.64
N ALA A 543 -27.61 48.35 -1.66
CA ALA A 543 -28.84 48.89 -2.24
C ALA A 543 -29.68 47.80 -2.90
N ASP A 544 -29.07 46.95 -3.73
CA ASP A 544 -29.70 45.80 -4.39
C ASP A 544 -30.31 44.83 -3.34
N LEU A 545 -29.55 44.52 -2.29
CA LEU A 545 -29.99 43.65 -1.19
C LEU A 545 -31.14 44.31 -0.38
N ALA A 546 -31.15 45.64 -0.24
CA ALA A 546 -32.26 46.37 0.37
C ALA A 546 -33.50 46.41 -0.53
N GLU A 547 -33.35 46.39 -1.86
CA GLU A 547 -34.45 46.29 -2.82
C GLU A 547 -35.07 44.89 -2.81
N VAL A 548 -34.26 43.82 -2.93
CA VAL A 548 -34.72 42.43 -2.81
C VAL A 548 -35.41 42.17 -1.45
N LYS A 549 -34.99 42.83 -0.37
CA LYS A 549 -35.70 42.79 0.93
C LYS A 549 -37.07 43.49 0.90
N LYS A 550 -37.24 44.57 0.13
CA LYS A 550 -38.56 45.19 -0.09
C LYS A 550 -39.46 44.30 -0.95
N GLU A 551 -38.93 43.74 -2.04
CA GLU A 551 -39.67 42.83 -2.92
C GLU A 551 -40.14 41.57 -2.18
N THR A 552 -39.23 40.89 -1.47
CA THR A 552 -39.59 39.70 -0.69
C THR A 552 -40.61 40.01 0.42
N THR A 553 -40.51 41.16 1.10
CA THR A 553 -41.54 41.56 2.08
C THR A 553 -42.86 41.99 1.44
N ALA A 554 -42.87 42.51 0.21
CA ALA A 554 -44.08 42.77 -0.56
C ALA A 554 -44.75 41.47 -1.04
N LEU A 555 -43.98 40.52 -1.57
CA LEU A 555 -44.47 39.19 -1.96
C LEU A 555 -45.03 38.42 -0.75
N ILE A 556 -44.39 38.49 0.41
CA ILE A 556 -44.90 37.90 1.66
C ILE A 556 -46.22 38.56 2.11
N LYS A 557 -46.44 39.85 1.84
CA LYS A 557 -47.75 40.50 2.07
C LYS A 557 -48.79 40.01 1.07
N GLN A 558 -48.48 39.99 -0.22
CA GLN A 558 -49.40 39.51 -1.26
C GLN A 558 -49.83 38.04 -1.02
N MET A 559 -48.91 37.16 -0.59
CA MET A 559 -49.27 35.79 -0.19
C MET A 559 -50.16 35.72 1.06
N LYS A 560 -50.11 36.71 1.96
CA LYS A 560 -50.98 36.81 3.14
C LYS A 560 -52.31 37.52 2.85
N GLU A 561 -52.45 38.18 1.72
CA GLU A 561 -53.69 38.80 1.23
C GLU A 561 -54.46 37.85 0.28
N GLN A 562 -53.88 36.68 -0.04
CA GLN A 562 -54.48 35.60 -0.85
C GLN A 562 -54.85 34.35 -0.02
N LEU A 563 -54.84 34.46 1.32
CA LEU A 563 -55.20 33.44 2.31
C LEU A 563 -56.26 33.96 3.29
#